data_AF-A0A3R9W460-F1
#
_entry.id   AF-A0A3R9W460-F1
#
_cell.length_a   1.000
_cell.length_b   1.000
_cell.length_c   1.000
_cell.angle_alpha   90.00
_cell.angle_beta   90.00
_cell.angle_gamma   90.00
#
_symmetry.space_group_name_H-M   'P 1'
#
loop_
_entity.id
_entity.type
_entity.pdbx_description
1 polymer ?
#
loop_
_entity_poly.entity_id
_entity_poly.type
_entity_poly.pdbx_seq_one_letter_code
_entity_poly.pdbx_strand_id
1 'polypeptide(L)'
;MKLLLDTHVVLWWLNGDLPDETRDLLARERWVYMSAVTPWELSVKQATGKLDAPADVAERARDTQFLALPIVAEHGIRAGRLPSHHRDPFDRILIAQAQTEGLTLVTRDKHIPRYDVPVLTV
;
A
#
# COMPACT_ATOMS: atom_id res chain seq x y z
N MET A 1 -8.25 6.57 12.85
CA MET A 1 -7.58 5.26 12.65
C MET A 1 -6.20 5.49 12.05
N LYS A 2 -5.30 4.50 12.07
CA LYS A 2 -4.07 4.58 11.29
C LYS A 2 -4.21 3.68 10.07
N LEU A 3 -4.19 4.26 8.87
CA LEU A 3 -4.45 3.55 7.62
C LEU A 3 -3.15 3.40 6.84
N LEU A 4 -2.91 2.23 6.24
CA LEU A 4 -1.86 2.01 5.25
C LEU A 4 -2.51 1.73 3.90
N LEU A 5 -2.17 2.54 2.89
CA LEU A 5 -2.69 2.37 1.54
C LEU A 5 -1.94 1.28 0.79
N ASP A 6 -2.69 0.40 0.14
CA ASP A 6 -2.16 -0.51 -0.86
C ASP A 6 -1.83 0.22 -2.18
N THR A 7 -0.94 -0.33 -2.99
CA THR A 7 -0.42 0.30 -4.21
C THR A 7 -1.54 0.61 -5.21
N HIS A 8 -2.51 -0.28 -5.41
CA HIS A 8 -3.64 0.02 -6.32
C HIS A 8 -4.57 1.09 -5.77
N VAL A 9 -4.69 1.23 -4.44
CA VAL A 9 -5.50 2.30 -3.82
C VAL A 9 -4.85 3.65 -4.07
N VAL A 10 -3.51 3.73 -4.01
CA VAL A 10 -2.77 4.94 -4.38
C VAL A 10 -2.95 5.27 -5.87
N LEU A 11 -2.94 4.26 -6.76
CA LEU A 11 -3.22 4.48 -8.18
C LEU A 11 -4.63 5.02 -8.42
N TRP A 12 -5.66 4.43 -7.80
CA TRP A 12 -7.03 4.93 -7.90
C TRP A 12 -7.18 6.33 -7.34
N TRP A 13 -6.48 6.66 -6.25
CA TRP A 13 -6.40 8.01 -5.73
C TRP A 13 -5.86 8.98 -6.79
N LEU A 14 -4.72 8.65 -7.41
CA LEU A 14 -4.04 9.48 -8.42
C LEU A 14 -4.83 9.65 -9.73
N ASN A 15 -5.63 8.65 -10.09
CA ASN A 15 -6.43 8.66 -11.31
C ASN A 15 -7.83 9.26 -11.12
N GLY A 16 -8.28 9.42 -9.88
CA GLY A 16 -9.65 9.84 -9.60
C GLY A 16 -10.67 8.69 -9.53
N ASP A 17 -10.22 7.44 -9.62
CA ASP A 17 -11.08 6.24 -9.70
C ASP A 17 -11.51 5.68 -8.33
N LEU A 18 -11.05 6.30 -7.23
CA LEU A 18 -11.37 5.85 -5.89
C LEU A 18 -12.87 6.08 -5.57
N PRO A 19 -13.60 5.09 -5.01
CA PRO A 19 -14.99 5.27 -4.59
C PRO A 19 -15.14 6.46 -3.63
N ASP A 20 -16.22 7.23 -3.78
CA ASP A 20 -16.45 8.47 -3.02
C ASP A 20 -16.37 8.25 -1.50
N GLU A 21 -16.97 7.18 -0.98
CA GLU A 21 -16.93 6.85 0.44
C GLU A 21 -15.49 6.64 0.96
N THR A 22 -14.65 6.00 0.15
CA THR A 22 -13.24 5.78 0.50
C THR A 22 -12.47 7.09 0.40
N ARG A 23 -12.70 7.88 -0.65
CA ARG A 23 -12.08 9.20 -0.84
C ARG A 23 -12.37 10.12 0.34
N ASP A 24 -13.63 10.19 0.76
CA ASP A 24 -14.07 11.00 1.90
C ASP A 24 -13.46 10.51 3.22
N LEU A 25 -13.34 9.18 3.40
CA LEU A 25 -12.63 8.61 4.54
C LEU A 25 -11.14 8.99 4.55
N LEU A 26 -10.45 8.89 3.42
CA LEU A 26 -9.03 9.24 3.34
C LEU A 26 -8.81 10.75 3.53
N ALA A 27 -9.75 11.59 3.10
CA ALA A 27 -9.69 13.04 3.27
C ALA A 27 -9.93 13.48 4.73
N ARG A 28 -10.76 12.76 5.49
CA ARG A 28 -11.05 13.09 6.90
C ARG A 28 -10.06 12.49 7.89
N GLU A 29 -9.41 11.39 7.54
CA GLU A 29 -8.51 10.68 8.45
C GLU A 29 -7.15 11.37 8.54
N ARG A 30 -6.65 11.54 9.77
CA ARG A 30 -5.38 12.26 9.99
C ARG A 30 -4.16 11.41 9.70
N TRP A 31 -4.26 10.09 9.92
CA TRP A 31 -3.12 9.18 9.90
C TRP A 31 -3.23 8.19 8.75
N VAL A 32 -3.12 8.70 7.53
CA VAL A 32 -3.09 7.90 6.31
C VAL A 32 -1.66 7.82 5.81
N TYR A 33 -1.13 6.61 5.73
CA TYR A 33 0.25 6.33 5.36
C TYR A 33 0.35 5.75 3.96
N MET A 34 1.40 6.13 3.24
CA MET A 34 1.85 5.50 2.02
C MET A 34 3.26 4.95 2.26
N SER A 35 3.43 3.65 2.04
CA SER A 35 4.73 3.00 2.19
C SER A 35 5.67 3.33 1.03
N ALA A 36 6.97 3.40 1.33
CA ALA A 36 8.02 3.47 0.32
C ALA A 36 8.03 2.26 -0.64
N VAL A 37 7.34 1.15 -0.30
CA VAL A 37 7.15 0.00 -1.18
C VAL A 37 6.28 0.34 -2.40
N THR A 38 5.33 1.26 -2.27
CA THR A 38 4.42 1.64 -3.35
C THR A 38 5.17 2.24 -4.55
N PRO A 39 5.96 3.33 -4.41
CA PRO A 39 6.73 3.84 -5.55
C PRO A 39 7.75 2.82 -6.07
N TRP A 40 8.33 1.98 -5.20
CA TRP A 40 9.22 0.89 -5.64
C TRP A 40 8.49 -0.12 -6.55
N GLU A 41 7.31 -0.58 -6.14
CA GLU A 41 6.48 -1.51 -6.91
C GLU A 41 6.04 -0.89 -8.25
N LEU A 42 5.61 0.37 -8.24
CA LEU A 42 5.22 1.11 -9.45
C LEU A 42 6.38 1.17 -10.45
N SER A 43 7.57 1.59 -10.01
CA SER A 43 8.75 1.66 -10.86
C SER A 43 9.14 0.29 -11.43
N VAL A 44 9.05 -0.78 -10.63
CA VAL A 44 9.34 -2.16 -11.11
C VAL A 44 8.30 -2.61 -12.14
N LYS A 45 7.01 -2.34 -11.91
CA LYS A 45 5.95 -2.69 -12.86
C LYS A 45 6.07 -1.91 -14.17
N GLN A 46 6.45 -0.64 -14.15
CA GLN A 46 6.75 0.13 -15.36
C GLN A 46 7.96 -0.44 -16.11
N ALA A 47 9.08 -0.66 -15.42
CA ALA A 47 10.29 -1.20 -16.03
C ALA A 47 10.10 -2.59 -16.66
N THR A 48 9.14 -3.37 -16.15
CA THR A 48 8.80 -4.70 -16.67
C THR A 48 7.63 -4.70 -17.66
N GLY A 49 7.09 -3.53 -18.02
CA GLY A 49 5.96 -3.39 -18.96
C GLY A 49 4.63 -3.92 -18.41
N LYS A 50 4.51 -4.11 -17.10
CA LYS A 50 3.31 -4.62 -16.42
C LYS A 50 2.35 -3.53 -15.94
N LEU A 51 2.74 -2.27 -16.07
CA LEU A 51 1.91 -1.11 -15.73
C LEU A 51 1.94 -0.11 -16.87
N ASP A 52 0.77 0.17 -17.42
CA ASP A 52 0.53 1.28 -18.36
C ASP A 52 0.07 2.50 -17.55
N ALA A 53 1.01 3.42 -17.28
CA ALA A 53 0.79 4.62 -16.52
C ALA A 53 1.80 5.70 -16.94
N PRO A 54 1.54 7.00 -16.67
CA PRO A 54 2.51 8.07 -16.91
C PRO A 54 3.89 7.75 -16.36
N ALA A 55 4.95 8.17 -17.06
CA ALA A 55 6.33 7.87 -16.70
C ALA A 55 6.70 8.34 -15.28
N ASP A 56 6.04 9.38 -14.79
CA ASP A 56 6.24 10.00 -13.47
C ASP A 56 5.30 9.47 -12.37
N VAL A 57 4.58 8.36 -12.59
CA VAL A 57 3.58 7.85 -11.63
C VAL A 57 4.18 7.52 -10.26
N ALA A 58 5.44 7.07 -10.21
CA ALA A 58 6.12 6.74 -8.96
C ALA A 58 6.46 8.02 -8.17
N GLU A 59 6.90 9.08 -8.85
CA GLU A 59 7.12 10.41 -8.28
C GLU A 59 5.80 11.02 -7.80
N ARG A 60 4.74 10.91 -8.60
CA ARG A 60 3.40 11.36 -8.20
C ARG A 60 2.89 10.64 -6.96
N ALA A 61 3.16 9.33 -6.83
CA ALA A 61 2.82 8.56 -5.63
C ALA A 61 3.62 9.07 -4.42
N ARG A 62 4.94 9.25 -4.56
CA ARG A 62 5.81 9.81 -3.51
C ARG A 62 5.32 11.17 -3.02
N ASP A 63 4.84 12.02 -3.93
CA ASP A 63 4.43 13.40 -3.66
C ASP A 63 2.94 13.53 -3.31
N THR A 64 2.26 12.41 -3.01
CA THR A 64 0.91 12.46 -2.44
C THR A 64 0.89 13.14 -1.06
N GLN A 65 -0.29 13.58 -0.62
CA GLN A 65 -0.45 14.21 0.71
C GLN A 65 -0.35 13.23 1.90
N PHE A 66 -0.16 11.94 1.63
CA PHE A 66 -0.16 10.91 2.66
C PHE A 66 1.18 10.88 3.40
N LEU A 67 1.15 10.41 4.64
CA LEU A 67 2.35 10.30 5.47
C LEU A 67 3.26 9.22 4.90
N ALA A 68 4.50 9.57 4.57
CA ALA A 68 5.48 8.60 4.11
C ALA A 68 5.81 7.59 5.23
N LEU A 69 5.76 6.30 4.91
CA LEU A 69 6.17 5.22 5.79
C LEU A 69 7.44 4.53 5.26
N PRO A 70 8.63 4.82 5.84
CA PRO A 70 9.87 4.18 5.42
C PRO A 70 9.86 2.68 5.73
N ILE A 71 10.63 1.92 4.95
CA ILE A 71 10.89 0.50 5.23
C ILE A 71 12.13 0.41 6.11
N VAL A 72 12.01 -0.24 7.27
CA VAL A 72 13.15 -0.55 8.15
C VAL A 72 13.40 -2.05 8.20
N ALA A 73 14.55 -2.46 8.76
CA ALA A 73 14.95 -3.87 8.80
C ALA A 73 13.89 -4.79 9.46
N GLU A 74 13.21 -4.32 10.51
CA GLU A 74 12.15 -5.07 11.19
C GLU A 74 11.01 -5.46 10.25
N HIS A 75 10.64 -4.56 9.32
CA HIS A 75 9.61 -4.84 8.32
C HIS A 75 10.04 -5.98 7.39
N GLY A 76 11.31 -5.98 6.97
CA GLY A 76 11.88 -7.05 6.13
C GLY A 76 11.95 -8.40 6.86
N ILE A 77 12.39 -8.40 8.12
CA ILE A 77 12.43 -9.61 8.96
C ILE A 77 11.03 -10.21 9.11
N ARG A 78 10.04 -9.38 9.43
CA ARG A 78 8.65 -9.81 9.58
C ARG A 78 8.07 -10.31 8.26
N ALA A 79 8.28 -9.61 7.15
CA ALA A 79 7.82 -10.03 5.82
C ALA A 79 8.38 -11.40 5.42
N GLY A 80 9.65 -11.69 5.77
CA GLY A 80 10.26 -13.01 5.57
C GLY A 80 9.65 -14.13 6.41
N ARG A 81 9.02 -13.80 7.54
CA ARG A 81 8.41 -14.75 8.49
C ARG A 81 6.89 -14.92 8.33
N LEU A 82 6.23 -14.11 7.50
CA LEU A 82 4.80 -14.24 7.25
C LEU A 82 4.46 -15.63 6.69
N PRO A 83 3.29 -16.20 7.04
CA PRO A 83 2.80 -17.44 6.43
C PRO A 83 2.82 -17.41 4.90
N SER A 84 2.94 -18.57 4.27
CA SER A 84 3.02 -18.67 2.81
C SER A 84 1.63 -18.67 2.14
N HIS A 85 0.81 -17.64 2.38
CA HIS A 85 -0.49 -17.49 1.70
C HIS A 85 -0.37 -16.95 0.26
N HIS A 86 0.67 -16.16 -0.03
CA HIS A 86 1.09 -15.72 -1.36
C HIS A 86 2.61 -15.45 -1.40
N ARG A 87 3.14 -15.14 -2.60
CA ARG A 87 4.57 -14.90 -2.85
C ARG A 87 4.94 -13.48 -3.31
N ASP A 88 3.98 -12.57 -3.46
CA ASP A 88 4.27 -11.20 -3.84
C ASP A 88 5.10 -10.50 -2.75
N PRO A 89 6.36 -10.08 -3.02
CA PRO A 89 7.19 -9.44 -2.01
C PRO A 89 6.68 -8.06 -1.59
N PHE A 90 5.96 -7.34 -2.45
CA PHE A 90 5.46 -6.00 -2.16
C PHE A 90 4.31 -6.06 -1.16
N ASP A 91 3.32 -6.93 -1.42
CA ASP A 91 2.20 -7.19 -0.50
C ASP A 91 2.71 -7.66 0.87
N ARG A 92 3.71 -8.55 0.88
CA ARG A 92 4.30 -9.07 2.13
C ARG A 92 4.95 -7.97 2.95
N ILE A 93 5.58 -6.98 2.32
CA ILE A 93 6.14 -5.82 3.03
C ILE A 93 5.02 -4.91 3.55
N LEU A 94 3.97 -4.66 2.77
CA LEU A 94 2.80 -3.89 3.24
C LEU A 94 2.14 -4.54 4.47
N ILE A 95 1.92 -5.86 4.43
CA ILE A 95 1.40 -6.63 5.56
C ILE A 95 2.34 -6.52 6.77
N ALA A 96 3.64 -6.70 6.56
CA ALA A 96 4.61 -6.60 7.64
C ALA A 96 4.63 -5.20 8.29
N GLN A 97 4.56 -4.14 7.49
CA GLN A 97 4.48 -2.77 7.99
C GLN A 97 3.19 -2.54 8.78
N ALA A 98 2.04 -2.96 8.25
CA ALA A 98 0.76 -2.82 8.95
C ALA A 98 0.76 -3.55 10.29
N GLN A 99 1.29 -4.78 10.35
CA GLN A 99 1.40 -5.53 11.59
C GLN A 99 2.41 -4.95 12.57
N THR A 100 3.51 -4.36 12.09
CA THR A 100 4.57 -3.78 12.95
C THR A 100 4.12 -2.45 13.55
N GLU A 101 3.46 -1.62 12.74
CA GLU A 101 3.10 -0.25 13.10
C GLU A 101 1.67 -0.11 13.65
N GLY A 102 0.91 -1.21 13.68
CA GLY A 102 -0.49 -1.25 14.14
C GLY A 102 -1.43 -0.46 13.22
N LEU A 103 -1.35 -0.72 11.92
CA LEU A 103 -2.12 -0.02 10.88
C LEU A 103 -3.19 -0.96 10.29
N THR A 104 -4.27 -0.36 9.78
CA THR A 104 -5.28 -1.04 8.97
C THR A 104 -4.92 -0.89 7.50
N LEU A 105 -4.80 -2.00 6.78
CA LEU A 105 -4.55 -1.99 5.33
C LEU A 105 -5.83 -1.67 4.56
N VAL A 106 -5.77 -0.63 3.72
CA VAL A 106 -6.84 -0.26 2.80
C VAL A 106 -6.55 -0.94 1.46
N THR A 107 -7.35 -1.95 1.10
CA THR A 107 -7.04 -2.83 -0.05
C THR A 107 -8.30 -3.47 -0.64
N ARG A 108 -8.19 -3.98 -1.87
CA ARG A 108 -9.19 -4.86 -2.51
C ARG A 108 -8.64 -6.29 -2.68
N ASP A 109 -7.40 -6.54 -2.26
CA ASP A 109 -6.76 -7.83 -2.42
C ASP A 109 -7.39 -8.87 -1.48
N LYS A 110 -7.74 -10.03 -2.04
CA LYS A 110 -8.44 -11.12 -1.32
C LYS A 110 -7.50 -12.06 -0.58
N HIS A 111 -6.19 -11.98 -0.82
CA HIS A 111 -5.17 -12.71 -0.11
C HIS A 111 -4.74 -11.99 1.18
N ILE A 112 -4.76 -10.66 1.23
CA ILE A 112 -4.36 -9.89 2.43
C ILE A 112 -5.16 -10.28 3.69
N PRO A 113 -6.50 -10.44 3.66
CA PRO A 113 -7.28 -10.86 4.84
C PRO A 113 -6.93 -12.26 5.39
N ARG A 114 -6.10 -13.05 4.68
CA ARG A 114 -5.62 -14.35 5.18
C ARG A 114 -4.51 -14.20 6.21
N TYR A 115 -3.90 -13.02 6.30
CA TYR A 115 -2.90 -12.71 7.31
C TYR A 115 -3.56 -12.07 8.54
N ASP A 116 -2.89 -12.15 9.69
CA ASP A 116 -3.34 -11.52 10.93
C ASP A 116 -3.07 -10.00 10.87
N VAL A 117 -3.89 -9.29 10.10
CA VAL A 117 -3.78 -7.84 9.90
C VAL A 117 -5.17 -7.22 9.73
N PRO A 118 -5.47 -6.06 10.34
CA PRO A 118 -6.73 -5.38 10.10
C PRO A 118 -6.84 -4.89 8.65
N VAL A 119 -7.99 -5.11 8.03
CA VAL A 119 -8.26 -4.71 6.64
C VAL A 119 -9.51 -3.83 6.57
N LEU A 120 -9.41 -2.76 5.78
CA LEU A 120 -10.54 -2.00 5.26
C LEU A 120 -10.65 -2.29 3.76
N THR A 121 -11.72 -2.98 3.37
CA THR A 121 -11.96 -3.34 1.97
C THR A 121 -12.49 -2.14 1.18
N VAL A 122 -11.95 -1.93 -0.02
CA VAL A 122 -12.37 -0.89 -0.98
C VAL A 122 -12.78 -1.44 -2.33
#